data_AF-A0A2V3UFA3-F1
#
_entry.id   AF-A0A2V3UFA3-F1
#
_cell.length_a   1.000
_cell.length_b   1.000
_cell.length_c   1.000
_cell.angle_alpha   90.00
_cell.angle_beta   90.00
_cell.angle_gamma   90.00
#
_symmetry.space_group_name_H-M   'P 1'
#
loop_
_entity.id
_entity.type
_entity.pdbx_description
1 polymer ?
#
loop_
_entity_poly.entity_id
_entity_poly.type
_entity_poly.pdbx_seq_one_letter_code
_entity_poly.pdbx_strand_id
1 'polypeptide(L)'
;MPVVLRSLSDFKKFLRKPGATLQIVQNTLVDRQDEASRAAYRRKGLYEPRTLRAMSKKAAVFDVQGHETTVWLYWDRGTRNWRFSGDTVTIPLNAALGPPDAVVYRCSLPDEPKRAARRRTAAAHGNGPTLQPSP
;
A
#
# COMPACT_ATOMS: atom_id res chain seq x y z
N MET A 1 9.72 -10.70 -9.49
CA MET A 1 8.59 -11.66 -9.40
C MET A 1 7.35 -10.94 -8.90
N PRO A 2 6.17 -11.16 -9.49
CA PRO A 2 4.93 -10.55 -9.00
C PRO A 2 4.56 -11.10 -7.62
N VAL A 3 4.04 -10.23 -6.75
CA VAL A 3 3.47 -10.65 -5.46
C VAL A 3 2.13 -11.31 -5.74
N VAL A 4 1.97 -12.56 -5.30
CA VAL A 4 0.72 -13.32 -5.43
C VAL A 4 0.39 -13.93 -4.07
N LEU A 5 -0.68 -13.44 -3.46
CA LEU A 5 -1.17 -13.84 -2.15
C LEU A 5 -2.48 -14.61 -2.31
N ARG A 6 -2.52 -15.84 -1.79
CA ARG A 6 -3.74 -16.67 -1.77
C ARG A 6 -4.13 -17.10 -0.35
N SER A 7 -3.25 -16.86 0.61
CA SER A 7 -3.41 -17.35 1.98
C SER A 7 -2.58 -16.53 2.98
N LEU A 8 -2.87 -16.72 4.26
CA LEU A 8 -2.03 -16.19 5.35
C LEU A 8 -0.59 -16.73 5.28
N SER A 9 -0.42 -17.98 4.84
CA SER A 9 0.91 -18.57 4.68
C SER A 9 1.72 -17.86 3.60
N ASP A 10 1.11 -17.55 2.45
CA ASP A 10 1.77 -16.78 1.39
C ASP A 10 2.11 -15.38 1.86
N PHE A 11 1.19 -14.74 2.58
CA PHE A 11 1.42 -13.42 3.18
C PHE A 11 2.60 -13.44 4.15
N LYS A 12 2.66 -14.41 5.07
CA LYS A 12 3.80 -14.57 6.00
C LYS A 12 5.11 -14.88 5.28
N LYS A 13 5.08 -15.62 4.17
CA LYS A 13 6.28 -15.85 3.33
C LYS A 13 6.71 -14.55 2.64
N PHE A 14 5.76 -13.78 2.12
CA PHE A 14 6.00 -12.46 1.53
C PHE A 14 6.64 -11.50 2.53
N LEU A 15 6.10 -11.39 3.75
CA LEU A 15 6.61 -10.47 4.78
C LEU A 15 8.08 -10.74 5.15
N ARG A 16 8.55 -11.99 5.01
CA ARG A 16 9.95 -12.37 5.28
C ARG A 16 10.91 -12.01 4.14
N LYS A 17 10.41 -11.60 2.97
CA LYS A 17 11.27 -11.25 1.85
C LYS A 17 11.98 -9.91 2.13
N PRO A 18 13.29 -9.80 1.86
CA PRO A 18 14.01 -8.53 2.00
C PRO A 18 13.33 -7.41 1.20
N GLY A 19 13.15 -6.25 1.84
CA GLY A 19 12.53 -5.08 1.23
C GLY A 19 11.01 -5.17 1.04
N ALA A 20 10.33 -6.25 1.46
CA ALA A 20 8.88 -6.34 1.39
C ALA A 20 8.21 -5.14 2.08
N THR A 21 7.32 -4.47 1.35
CA THR A 21 6.57 -3.31 1.83
C THR A 21 5.08 -3.59 1.86
N LEU A 22 4.43 -3.04 2.90
CA LEU A 22 3.00 -3.09 3.09
C LEU A 22 2.46 -1.65 3.14
N GLN A 23 1.53 -1.31 2.25
CA GLN A 23 0.93 0.02 2.21
C GLN A 23 -0.59 -0.09 2.31
N ILE A 24 -1.22 0.73 3.16
CA ILE A 24 -2.67 0.84 3.17
C ILE A 24 -3.10 1.57 1.89
N VAL A 25 -3.98 0.95 1.11
CA VAL A 25 -4.60 1.58 -0.07
C VAL A 25 -6.06 1.97 0.19
N GLN A 26 -6.68 1.40 1.22
CA GLN A 26 -8.01 1.76 1.67
C GLN A 26 -8.17 1.46 3.16
N ASN A 27 -8.85 2.35 3.90
CA ASN A 27 -9.25 2.11 5.27
C ASN A 27 -10.65 2.69 5.49
N THR A 28 -11.67 1.83 5.42
CA THR A 28 -13.07 2.29 5.41
C THR A 28 -13.49 2.95 6.72
N LEU A 29 -12.87 2.57 7.84
CA LEU A 29 -13.13 3.20 9.13
C LEU A 29 -12.70 4.67 9.11
N VAL A 30 -11.53 4.94 8.50
CA VAL A 30 -10.97 6.29 8.35
C VAL A 30 -11.74 7.07 7.28
N ASP A 31 -12.14 6.41 6.20
CA ASP A 31 -12.89 7.04 5.10
C ASP A 31 -14.23 7.65 5.57
N ARG A 32 -14.82 7.10 6.65
CA ARG A 32 -16.06 7.58 7.28
C ARG A 32 -15.88 8.71 8.28
N GLN A 33 -14.65 9.02 8.69
CA GLN A 33 -14.40 10.11 9.64
C GLN A 33 -14.51 11.47 8.95
N ASP A 34 -14.66 12.54 9.73
CA ASP A 34 -14.57 13.90 9.24
C ASP A 34 -13.18 14.21 8.64
N GLU A 35 -13.05 15.34 7.93
CA GLU A 35 -11.79 15.72 7.27
C GLU A 35 -10.64 15.96 8.25
N ALA A 36 -10.91 16.54 9.42
CA ALA A 36 -9.87 16.83 10.41
C ALA A 36 -9.27 15.55 10.98
N SER A 37 -10.13 14.56 11.28
CA SER A 37 -9.77 13.22 11.72
C SER A 37 -8.99 12.48 10.63
N ARG A 38 -9.46 12.51 9.37
CA ARG A 38 -8.74 11.92 8.22
C ARG A 38 -7.35 12.52 8.04
N ALA A 39 -7.24 13.85 8.12
CA ALA A 39 -5.95 14.55 8.04
C ALA A 39 -5.02 14.17 9.19
N ALA A 40 -5.54 14.01 10.42
CA ALA A 40 -4.76 13.57 11.56
C ALA A 40 -4.17 12.16 11.36
N TYR A 41 -4.93 11.22 10.81
CA TYR A 41 -4.41 9.89 10.46
C TYR A 41 -3.35 9.95 9.37
N ARG A 42 -3.55 10.78 8.32
CA ARG A 42 -2.54 10.98 7.26
C ARG A 42 -1.22 11.50 7.83
N ARG A 43 -1.26 12.51 8.72
CA ARG A 43 -0.06 13.04 9.40
C ARG A 43 0.68 12.01 10.25
N LYS A 44 0.00 10.97 10.71
CA LYS A 44 0.59 9.84 11.46
C LYS A 44 1.12 8.72 10.56
N GLY A 45 1.15 8.93 9.25
CA GLY A 45 1.68 7.95 8.30
C GLY A 45 0.72 6.82 7.95
N LEU A 46 -0.60 7.03 8.05
CA LEU A 46 -1.58 5.97 7.77
C LEU A 46 -1.37 5.33 6.38
N TYR A 47 -1.08 6.13 5.36
CA TYR A 47 -0.91 5.63 4.00
C TYR A 47 0.56 5.45 3.60
N GLU A 48 1.49 5.64 4.53
CA GLU A 48 2.91 5.45 4.27
C GLU A 48 3.26 3.95 4.18
N PRO A 49 4.28 3.59 3.38
CA PRO A 49 4.79 2.24 3.32
C PRO A 49 5.32 1.76 4.68
N ARG A 50 5.19 0.46 4.91
CA ARG A 50 5.60 -0.20 6.15
C ARG A 50 6.55 -1.34 5.84
N THR A 51 7.60 -1.47 6.64
CA THR A 51 8.58 -2.55 6.53
C THR A 51 8.51 -3.44 7.76
N LEU A 52 8.68 -4.75 7.57
CA LEU A 52 8.64 -5.69 8.67
C LEU A 52 9.82 -5.42 9.62
N ARG A 53 9.51 -5.13 10.89
CA ARG A 53 10.50 -5.02 11.97
C ARG A 53 10.74 -6.37 12.63
N ALA A 54 9.66 -7.04 13.01
CA ALA A 54 9.69 -8.33 13.68
C ALA A 54 8.40 -9.10 13.39
N MET A 55 8.48 -10.44 13.40
CA MET A 55 7.31 -11.29 13.23
C MET A 55 7.34 -12.46 14.21
N SER A 56 6.21 -12.69 14.87
CA SER A 56 5.99 -13.84 15.74
C SER A 56 5.00 -14.81 15.10
N LYS A 57 4.68 -15.90 15.81
CA LYS A 57 3.62 -16.83 15.40
C LYS A 57 2.24 -16.14 15.32
N LYS A 58 2.04 -15.06 16.09
CA LYS A 58 0.73 -14.42 16.35
C LYS A 58 0.56 -13.02 15.74
N ALA A 59 1.65 -12.33 15.42
CA ALA A 59 1.61 -10.97 14.92
C ALA A 59 2.86 -10.59 14.12
N ALA A 60 2.77 -9.49 13.38
CA ALA A 60 3.91 -8.75 12.85
C ALA A 60 3.94 -7.32 13.42
N VAL A 61 5.14 -6.82 13.64
CA VAL A 61 5.42 -5.43 13.99
C VAL A 61 6.08 -4.78 12.78
N PHE A 62 5.65 -3.58 12.44
CA PHE A 62 6.17 -2.83 11.31
C PHE A 62 6.67 -1.46 11.74
N ASP A 63 7.77 -1.04 11.13
CA ASP A 63 8.18 0.36 11.11
C ASP A 63 7.42 1.08 9.99
N VAL A 64 7.05 2.33 10.21
CA VAL A 64 6.36 3.18 9.23
C VAL A 64 7.37 4.12 8.59
N GLN A 65 7.45 4.13 7.26
CA GLN A 65 8.42 4.95 6.54
C GLN A 65 8.27 6.44 6.87
N GLY A 66 9.36 7.08 7.29
CA GLY A 66 9.37 8.50 7.64
C GLY A 66 8.75 8.83 8.99
N HIS A 67 8.41 7.84 9.82
CA HIS A 67 7.81 8.04 11.13
C HIS A 67 8.48 7.17 12.21
N GLU A 68 8.63 7.70 13.42
CA GLU A 68 9.17 6.95 14.58
C GLU A 68 8.18 5.94 15.18
N THR A 69 6.99 5.81 14.58
CA THR A 69 5.93 4.94 15.08
C THR A 69 6.06 3.51 14.57
N THR A 70 5.56 2.56 15.36
CA THR A 70 5.40 1.17 14.94
C THR A 70 3.94 0.76 14.98
N VAL A 71 3.56 -0.14 14.09
CA VAL A 71 2.20 -0.68 14.04
C VAL A 71 2.21 -2.19 14.11
N TRP A 72 1.18 -2.75 14.73
CA TRP A 72 1.02 -4.18 14.92
C TRP A 72 -0.09 -4.71 14.03
N LEU A 73 0.15 -5.88 13.43
CA LEU A 73 -0.87 -6.65 12.75
C LEU A 73 -1.00 -8.03 13.40
N TYR A 74 -2.14 -8.28 14.04
CA TYR A 74 -2.42 -9.52 14.74
C TYR A 74 -3.23 -10.49 13.88
N TRP A 75 -2.93 -11.77 14.01
CA TRP A 75 -3.68 -12.87 13.38
C TRP A 75 -3.94 -14.03 14.36
N ASP A 76 -3.76 -13.79 15.65
CA ASP A 76 -3.98 -14.78 16.72
C ASP A 76 -5.46 -15.06 17.00
N ARG A 77 -6.32 -14.04 16.82
CA ARG A 77 -7.79 -14.13 16.95
C ARG A 77 -8.46 -14.77 15.72
N GLY A 78 -7.68 -15.28 14.77
CA GLY A 78 -8.15 -15.92 13.56
C GLY A 78 -8.19 -15.00 12.33
N THR A 79 -7.95 -15.58 11.16
CA THR A 79 -7.89 -14.89 9.86
C THR A 79 -8.92 -15.41 8.86
N ARG A 80 -9.97 -16.08 9.35
CA ARG A 80 -10.96 -16.76 8.48
C ARG A 80 -11.59 -15.81 7.46
N ASN A 81 -11.79 -14.55 7.85
CA ASN A 81 -12.43 -13.53 7.02
C ASN A 81 -11.44 -12.64 6.28
N TRP A 82 -10.14 -12.92 6.36
CA TRP A 82 -9.14 -12.20 5.57
C TRP A 82 -9.25 -12.65 4.13
N ARG A 83 -9.20 -11.69 3.20
CA ARG A 83 -9.25 -11.98 1.76
C ARG A 83 -7.92 -11.65 1.14
N PHE A 84 -7.35 -12.61 0.40
CA PHE A 84 -6.09 -12.45 -0.32
C PHE A 84 -6.38 -12.47 -1.81
N SER A 85 -5.90 -11.48 -2.54
CA SER A 85 -6.11 -11.38 -3.99
C SER A 85 -4.95 -10.65 -4.63
N GLY A 86 -4.20 -11.35 -5.49
CA GLY A 86 -3.04 -10.78 -6.17
C GLY A 86 -2.02 -10.21 -5.19
N ASP A 87 -1.75 -8.91 -5.29
CA ASP A 87 -0.84 -8.15 -4.42
C ASP A 87 -1.56 -7.52 -3.22
N THR A 88 -2.81 -7.87 -2.95
CA THR A 88 -3.61 -7.25 -1.88
C THR A 88 -4.05 -8.22 -0.80
N VAL A 89 -4.16 -7.71 0.42
CA VAL A 89 -4.82 -8.38 1.55
C VAL A 89 -5.85 -7.43 2.17
N THR A 90 -7.09 -7.92 2.29
CA THR A 90 -8.19 -7.21 2.95
C THR A 90 -8.41 -7.80 4.33
N ILE A 91 -8.34 -6.95 5.35
CA ILE A 91 -8.42 -7.34 6.76
C ILE A 91 -9.65 -6.67 7.37
N PRO A 92 -10.68 -7.42 7.79
CA PRO A 92 -11.85 -6.85 8.43
C PRO A 92 -11.49 -6.26 9.79
N LEU A 93 -12.06 -5.10 10.07
CA LEU A 93 -12.03 -4.45 11.38
C LEU A 93 -13.33 -4.83 12.10
N ASN A 94 -13.20 -5.59 13.19
CA ASN A 94 -14.33 -5.91 14.06
C ASN A 94 -14.62 -4.70 14.97
N ALA A 95 -15.17 -3.62 14.40
CA ALA A 95 -15.78 -2.57 15.19
C ALA A 95 -17.16 -3.07 15.66
N ALA A 96 -17.40 -3.09 16.97
CA ALA A 96 -18.57 -3.73 17.57
C ALA A 96 -19.92 -3.08 17.18
N LEU A 97 -19.91 -1.87 16.62
CA LEU A 97 -21.08 -1.10 16.21
C LEU A 97 -20.77 -0.33 14.92
N GLY A 98 -21.43 -0.68 13.82
CA GLY A 98 -21.30 0.01 12.52
C GLY A 98 -21.24 -0.95 11.33
N PRO A 99 -21.37 -0.43 10.09
CA PRO A 99 -21.19 -1.25 8.90
C PRO A 99 -19.77 -1.84 8.86
N PRO A 100 -19.58 -3.06 8.33
CA PRO A 100 -18.30 -3.76 8.40
C PRO A 100 -17.19 -2.91 7.81
N ASP A 101 -16.15 -2.68 8.60
CA ASP A 101 -14.98 -1.93 8.18
C ASP A 101 -13.85 -2.87 7.77
N ALA A 102 -12.95 -2.39 6.93
CA ALA A 102 -11.79 -3.13 6.50
C ALA A 102 -10.61 -2.20 6.20
N VAL A 103 -9.42 -2.75 6.38
CA VAL A 103 -8.18 -2.19 5.85
C VAL A 103 -7.74 -3.05 4.69
N VAL A 104 -7.52 -2.41 3.54
CA VAL A 104 -6.93 -3.06 2.36
C VAL A 104 -5.48 -2.63 2.29
N TYR A 105 -4.59 -3.62 2.32
CA TYR A 105 -3.17 -3.41 2.10
C TYR A 105 -2.77 -3.87 0.71
N ARG A 106 -1.88 -3.11 0.08
CA ARG A 106 -1.09 -3.52 -1.08
C ARG A 106 0.30 -3.97 -0.59
N CYS A 107 0.75 -5.08 -1.16
CA CYS A 107 2.00 -5.76 -0.85
C CYS A 107 2.92 -5.65 -2.04
N SER A 108 4.08 -5.03 -1.85
CA SER A 108 5.09 -4.85 -2.90
C SER A 108 6.43 -5.39 -2.46
N LEU A 109 7.19 -5.88 -3.43
CA LEU A 109 8.63 -6.07 -3.27
C LEU A 109 9.32 -4.87 -3.91
N PRO A 110 10.57 -4.57 -3.53
CA PRO A 110 11.35 -3.62 -4.28
C PRO A 110 11.40 -4.15 -5.71
N ASP A 111 10.83 -3.38 -6.64
CA ASP A 111 11.09 -3.62 -8.05
C ASP A 111 12.60 -3.48 -8.23
N GLU A 112 13.27 -4.42 -8.93
CA GLU A 112 14.46 -4.03 -9.69
C GLU A 112 14.08 -2.75 -10.44
N PRO A 113 14.92 -1.71 -10.38
CA PRO A 113 14.51 -0.32 -10.52
C PRO A 113 13.49 -0.19 -11.64
N LYS A 114 12.22 0.04 -11.27
CA LYS A 114 11.19 0.44 -12.21
C LYS A 114 11.73 1.68 -12.89
N ARG A 115 12.31 1.48 -14.08
CA ARG A 115 12.77 2.52 -14.98
C ARG A 115 11.65 3.53 -14.99
N ALA A 116 11.96 4.70 -14.43
CA ALA A 116 11.04 5.80 -14.20
C ALA A 116 9.99 5.81 -15.30
N ALA A 117 8.71 5.84 -14.92
CA ALA A 117 7.64 6.20 -15.83
C ALA A 117 8.11 7.46 -16.56
N ARG A 118 8.61 7.22 -17.78
CA ARG A 118 9.36 8.19 -18.55
C ARG A 118 8.32 9.22 -18.90
N ARG A 119 8.39 10.37 -18.23
CA ARG A 119 7.74 11.61 -18.61
C ARG A 119 7.76 11.67 -20.15
N ARG A 120 6.61 11.42 -20.77
CA ARG A 120 6.31 11.89 -22.12
C ARG A 120 5.20 12.92 -21.98
N THR A 121 5.55 14.01 -21.31
CA THR A 121 5.08 15.33 -21.72
C THR A 121 6.28 15.99 -22.39
N ALA A 122 6.42 15.70 -23.68
CA ALA A 122 7.31 16.45 -24.55
C ALA A 122 6.73 17.86 -24.68
N ALA A 123 7.22 18.77 -23.86
CA ALA A 123 7.29 20.18 -24.21
C ALA A 123 8.45 20.31 -25.20
N ALA A 124 8.14 20.51 -26.47
CA ALA A 124 9.08 21.02 -27.46
C ALA A 124 8.41 22.21 -28.15
N HIS A 125 8.64 23.39 -27.57
CA HIS A 125 8.64 24.65 -28.32
C HIS A 125 9.88 24.65 -29.24
N GLY A 126 9.71 25.04 -30.50
CA GLY A 126 10.82 25.24 -31.42
C GLY A 126 10.38 25.54 -32.86
N ASN A 127 10.12 26.82 -33.12
CA ASN A 127 10.37 27.64 -34.32
C ASN A 127 10.51 26.97 -35.72
N GLY A 128 9.83 27.58 -36.72
CA GLY A 128 9.84 27.21 -38.14
C GLY A 128 11.20 27.32 -38.85
N PRO A 129 11.26 26.90 -40.14
CA PRO A 129 11.05 27.89 -41.20
C PRO A 129 10.25 27.40 -42.43
N THR A 130 9.76 28.41 -43.16
CA THR A 130 9.30 28.53 -44.55
C THR A 130 9.64 27.39 -45.54
N LEU A 131 8.63 26.92 -46.29
CA LEU A 131 8.62 26.74 -47.77
C LEU A 131 7.30 26.07 -48.18
N GLN A 132 6.46 26.80 -48.91
CA GLN A 132 5.25 26.27 -49.58
C GLN A 132 5.42 26.48 -51.09
N PRO A 133 5.25 25.44 -51.94
CA PRO A 133 5.35 25.59 -53.39
C PRO A 133 4.01 25.99 -54.01
N SER A 134 4.07 26.87 -55.02
CA SER A 134 2.97 27.19 -55.94
C SER A 134 2.55 25.97 -56.77
N PRO A 135 1.35 26.02 -57.36
CA PRO A 135 1.26 26.41 -58.77
C PRO A 135 0.42 27.67 -59.02
#